data_AF-Q0B0V1-F1
#
_entry.id   AF-Q0B0V1-F1
#
_cell.length_a   1.000
_cell.length_b   1.000
_cell.length_c   1.000
_cell.angle_alpha   90.00
_cell.angle_beta   90.00
_cell.angle_gamma   90.00
#
_symmetry.space_group_name_H-M   'P 1'
#
loop_
_entity.id
_entity.type
_entity.pdbx_description
1 polymer ?
#
loop_
_entity_poly.entity_id
_entity_poly.type
_entity_poly.pdbx_seq_one_letter_code
_entity_poly.pdbx_strand_id
1 'polypeptide(L)' 'MGQLKERVTYLERDSSLGQPPQLPEPPSWPDIEVESYENLGKVYKEGYHICPAAFGQSRNEECLFCLAFMEKE' A
#
# COMPACT_ATOMS: atom_id res chain seq x y z
N MET A 1 -5.84 -42.87 25.62
CA MET A 1 -5.65 -41.52 26.21
C MET A 1 -4.46 -40.79 25.55
N GLY A 2 -4.36 -40.67 24.23
CA GLY A 2 -3.08 -40.27 23.63
C GLY A 2 -3.10 -39.94 22.15
N GLN A 3 -3.95 -39.02 21.72
CA GLN A 3 -3.81 -38.34 20.42
C GLN A 3 -4.13 -36.85 20.61
N LEU A 4 -5.17 -36.55 21.40
CA LEU A 4 -5.55 -35.18 21.68
C LEU A 4 -4.52 -34.46 22.56
N LYS A 5 -3.98 -35.14 23.58
CA LYS A 5 -2.95 -34.56 24.45
C LYS A 5 -1.70 -34.18 23.65
N GLU A 6 -1.24 -35.05 22.76
CA GLU A 6 -0.07 -34.80 21.92
C GLU A 6 -0.27 -33.62 20.97
N ARG A 7 -1.45 -33.52 20.35
CA ARG A 7 -1.81 -32.38 19.49
C ARG A 7 -1.91 -31.06 20.26
N VAL A 8 -2.42 -31.08 21.48
CA VAL A 8 -2.49 -29.89 22.36
C VAL A 8 -1.08 -29.45 22.74
N THR A 9 -0.19 -30.36 23.17
CA THR A 9 1.20 -30.02 23.51
C THR A 9 1.97 -29.44 22.33
N TYR A 10 1.71 -29.93 21.11
CA TYR A 10 2.31 -29.39 19.89
C TYR A 10 1.85 -27.96 19.60
N LEU A 11 0.54 -27.70 19.67
CA LEU A 11 -0.04 -26.38 19.42
C LEU A 11 0.34 -25.35 20.51
N GLU A 12 0.42 -25.77 21.77
CA GLU A 12 0.87 -24.90 22.88
C GLU A 12 2.36 -24.54 22.75
N ARG A 13 3.20 -25.46 22.24
CA ARG A 13 4.62 -25.21 21.97
C ARG A 13 4.84 -24.25 20.79
N ASP A 14 4.00 -24.32 19.76
CA ASP A 14 4.06 -23.40 18.62
C ASP A 14 3.55 -22.00 19.01
N SER A 15 2.44 -21.94 19.77
CA SER A 15 1.85 -20.69 20.25
C SER A 15 2.72 -19.93 21.27
N SER A 16 3.67 -20.59 21.93
CA SER A 16 4.60 -19.95 22.88
C SER A 16 5.79 -19.28 22.22
N LEU A 17 5.97 -19.43 20.90
CA LEU A 17 6.97 -18.67 20.13
C LEU A 17 6.51 -17.26 19.75
N GLY A 18 5.24 -16.89 20.00
CA GLY A 18 4.75 -15.51 19.89
C GLY A 18 5.04 -14.82 18.56
N GLN A 19 5.38 -15.57 17.51
CA GLN A 19 5.80 -14.99 16.26
C GLN A 19 4.55 -14.78 15.41
N PRO A 20 4.12 -13.52 15.18
CA PRO A 20 3.07 -13.27 14.21
C PRO A 20 3.46 -13.93 12.88
N PRO A 21 2.48 -14.43 12.10
CA PRO A 21 2.74 -14.96 10.78
C PRO A 21 3.70 -14.01 10.07
N GLN A 22 4.87 -14.52 9.68
CA GLN A 22 5.84 -13.75 8.90
C GLN A 22 5.20 -13.52 7.53
N LEU A 23 4.29 -12.56 7.46
CA LEU A 23 3.85 -12.00 6.20
C LEU A 23 5.13 -11.50 5.52
N PRO A 24 5.37 -11.83 4.25
CA PRO A 24 6.52 -11.31 3.53
C PRO A 24 6.53 -9.80 3.75
N GLU A 25 7.63 -9.28 4.31
CA GLU A 25 7.80 -7.83 4.42
C GLU A 25 7.54 -7.27 3.02
N PRO A 26 6.58 -6.33 2.87
CA PRO A 26 6.35 -5.73 1.58
C PRO A 26 7.70 -5.21 1.10
N PRO A 27 8.06 -5.42 -0.19
CA PRO A 27 9.34 -4.96 -0.67
C PRO A 27 9.48 -3.48 -0.29
N SER A 28 10.63 -3.09 0.26
CA SER A 28 10.93 -1.68 0.36
C SER A 28 11.07 -1.20 -1.08
N TRP A 29 10.06 -0.48 -1.61
CA TRP A 29 10.09 0.10 -2.95
C TRP A 29 10.39 1.61 -2.91
N PRO A 30 11.50 2.08 -2.28
CA PRO A 30 11.76 3.51 -2.17
C PRO A 30 11.92 4.17 -3.55
N ASP A 31 12.43 3.43 -4.54
CA ASP A 31 12.63 3.95 -5.90
C ASP A 31 11.33 4.10 -6.69
N ILE A 32 10.27 3.35 -6.33
CA ILE A 32 8.98 3.43 -7.04
C ILE A 32 8.21 4.71 -6.70
N GLU A 33 8.36 5.20 -5.46
CA GLU A 33 7.61 6.38 -5.01
C GLU A 33 8.05 7.64 -5.78
N VAL A 34 9.36 7.80 -6.02
CA VAL A 34 9.92 8.97 -6.72
C VAL A 34 9.50 8.98 -8.19
N GLU A 35 9.67 7.85 -8.89
CA GLU A 35 9.33 7.77 -10.32
C GLU A 35 7.82 7.86 -10.55
N SER A 36 7.01 7.34 -9.62
CA SER A 36 5.55 7.47 -9.68
C SER A 36 5.11 8.93 -9.52
N TYR A 37 5.73 9.71 -8.65
CA TYR A 37 5.35 11.10 -8.42
C TYR A 37 5.67 12.01 -9.61
N GLU A 38 6.85 11.84 -10.21
CA GLU A 38 7.23 12.55 -11.43
C GLU A 38 6.27 12.26 -12.60
N ASN A 39 5.84 11.00 -12.73
CA ASN A 39 4.92 10.60 -13.78
C ASN A 39 3.52 11.20 -13.59
N LEU A 40 3.01 11.27 -12.35
CA LEU A 40 1.77 11.97 -12.06
C LEU A 40 1.87 13.47 -12.34
N GLY A 41 3.01 14.08 -12.02
CA GLY A 41 3.29 15.49 -12.36
C GLY A 41 3.21 15.79 -13.86
N LYS A 42 3.63 14.84 -14.72
CA LYS A 42 3.48 14.96 -16.19
C LYS A 42 2.01 14.90 -16.61
N VAL A 43 1.26 13.90 -16.13
CA VAL A 43 -0.17 13.73 -16.43
C VAL A 43 -0.98 14.96 -16.00
N TYR A 44 -0.67 15.55 -14.84
CA TYR A 44 -1.31 16.78 -14.38
C TYR A 44 -1.02 17.98 -15.29
N LYS A 45 0.23 18.13 -15.76
CA LYS A 45 0.64 19.20 -16.69
C LYS A 45 0.02 19.05 -18.08
N GLU A 46 -0.23 17.83 -18.53
CA GLU A 46 -0.96 17.54 -19.76
C GLU A 46 -2.45 17.90 -19.70
N GLY A 47 -2.94 18.28 -18.51
CA GLY A 47 -4.33 18.68 -18.30
C GLY A 47 -5.26 17.52 -17.95
N TYR A 48 -4.73 16.44 -17.38
CA TYR A 48 -5.54 15.33 -16.88
C TYR A 48 -5.59 15.30 -15.35
N HIS A 49 -6.64 14.70 -14.80
CA HIS A 49 -6.77 14.48 -13.37
C HIS A 49 -5.83 13.36 -12.90
N ILE A 50 -5.18 13.58 -11.76
CA ILE A 50 -4.33 12.58 -11.07
C ILE A 50 -4.96 12.03 -9.80
N CYS A 51 -6.11 12.58 -9.39
CA CYS A 51 -6.82 12.12 -8.21
C CYS A 51 -7.58 10.81 -8.48
N PRO A 52 -7.76 9.94 -7.46
CA PRO A 52 -8.50 8.69 -7.63
C PRO A 52 -9.93 8.86 -8.15
N ALA A 53 -10.55 10.02 -7.91
CA ALA A 53 -11.93 10.29 -8.30
C ALA A 53 -12.13 10.44 -9.82
N ALA A 54 -11.09 10.85 -10.57
CA ALA A 54 -11.22 11.18 -11.99
C ALA A 54 -9.95 10.86 -12.80
N PHE A 55 -9.09 9.94 -12.33
CA PHE A 55 -7.79 9.68 -12.92
C PHE A 55 -7.82 9.52 -14.46
N GLY A 56 -6.98 10.28 -15.17
CA GLY A 56 -6.86 10.24 -16.63
C GLY A 56 -7.99 10.95 -17.40
N GLN A 57 -8.97 11.55 -16.73
CA GLN A 57 -9.99 12.38 -17.38
C GLN A 57 -9.46 13.79 -17.62
N SER A 58 -9.99 14.47 -18.63
CA SER A 58 -9.60 15.84 -18.97
C SER A 58 -10.04 16.83 -17.88
N ARG A 59 -9.12 17.69 -17.47
CA ARG A 59 -9.30 18.70 -16.43
C ARG A 59 -9.74 20.02 -17.06
N ASN A 60 -11.02 20.34 -16.95
CA ASN A 60 -11.56 21.63 -17.40
C ASN A 60 -11.44 22.74 -16.35
N GLU A 61 -11.31 22.39 -15.06
CA GLU A 61 -11.22 23.32 -13.93
C GLU A 61 -10.21 22.87 -12.87
N GLU A 62 -9.83 23.75 -11.95
CA GLU A 62 -8.90 23.41 -10.88
C GLU A 62 -9.52 22.39 -9.90
N CYS A 63 -8.84 21.26 -9.69
CA CYS A 63 -9.34 20.17 -8.86
C CYS A 63 -8.60 20.16 -7.52
N LEU A 64 -9.31 20.46 -6.43
CA LEU A 64 -8.77 20.47 -5.06
C LEU A 64 -8.14 19.14 -4.67
N PHE A 65 -8.68 18.01 -5.16
CA PHE A 65 -8.11 16.69 -4.90
C PHE A 65 -6.78 16.46 -5.61
N CYS A 66 -6.59 17.01 -6.82
CA CYS A 66 -5.30 16.97 -7.50
C CYS A 66 -4.27 17.84 -6.76
N LEU A 67 -4.69 19.01 -6.28
CA LEU A 67 -3.83 19.92 -5.51
C LEU A 67 -3.38 19.29 -4.19
N ALA A 68 -4.33 18.75 -3.41
CA ALA A 68 -4.01 18.07 -2.14
C ALA A 68 -3.09 16.85 -2.33
N PHE A 69 -3.14 16.19 -3.49
CA PHE A 69 -2.23 15.11 -3.84
C PHE A 69 -0.80 15.62 -4.12
N MET A 70 -0.68 16.83 -4.66
CA MET A 70 0.60 17.49 -4.97
C MET A 70 1.22 18.26 -3.78
N GLU A 71 0.39 18.64 -2.81
CA GLU A 71 0.79 19.44 -1.64
C GLU A 71 1.21 18.58 -0.43
N LYS A 72 1.04 17.26 -0.52
CA LYS A 72 1.44 16.29 0.51
C LYS A 72 2.92 15.90 0.39
N GLU A 73 3.78 16.90 0.21
CA GLU A 73 5.25 16.83 0.35
C GLU A 73 5.67 17.65 1.58
#